data_AF-A0A2V6EBE5-F1
#
_entry.id   AF-A0A2V6EBE5-F1
#
_cell.length_a   1.000
_cell.length_b   1.000
_cell.length_c   1.000
_cell.angle_alpha   90.00
_cell.angle_beta   90.00
_cell.angle_gamma   90.00
#
_symmetry.space_group_name_H-M   'P 1'
#
loop_
_entity.id
_entity.type
_entity.pdbx_description
1 polymer ?
#
loop_
_entity_poly.entity_id
_entity_poly.type
_entity_poly.pdbx_seq_one_letter_code
_entity_poly.pdbx_strand_id
1 'polypeptide(L)'
;DSTDIFVVSDHGFSTIRRSIDVVALLNKAGFHAAQEFSETPRPGDILVCGNGGTVLFYVRDHDRAVTQRLVDWLQHSDFAGVIFARNKLDGTFPLNAARLDTSNAPDIMMSFRCDGQMQNQFGVAGMIDADWNRKAGEGTHATLSAFDIHNTLIAAGPDLQVGFEDKLPTANVDIAREIIQILDLPLPQEFAGRGLMEARRNLSQKPSTEVRSQILEASRDFSDGRWKQTFQVSRYLAVEYIDEGNGSFTKK
;
A
#
# COMPACT_ATOMS: atom_id res chain seq x y z
N ASP A 1 11.04 3.01 -37.42
CA ASP A 1 10.21 3.45 -36.29
C ASP A 1 11.07 4.30 -35.37
N SER A 2 10.53 5.38 -34.82
CA SER A 2 11.30 6.41 -34.08
C SER A 2 10.67 6.83 -32.75
N THR A 3 9.65 6.10 -32.28
CA THR A 3 8.90 6.45 -31.07
C THR A 3 8.88 5.28 -30.11
N ASP A 4 9.24 5.53 -28.85
CA ASP A 4 8.97 4.60 -27.76
C ASP A 4 7.61 4.91 -27.13
N ILE A 5 6.85 3.86 -26.84
CA ILE A 5 5.54 3.90 -26.20
C ILE A 5 5.65 3.14 -24.89
N PHE A 6 5.17 3.76 -23.81
CA PHE A 6 5.01 3.14 -22.50
C PHE A 6 3.51 3.13 -22.17
N VAL A 7 2.95 1.95 -21.96
CA VAL A 7 1.57 1.74 -21.49
C VAL A 7 1.65 1.24 -20.06
N VAL A 8 1.13 2.02 -19.14
CA VAL A 8 1.24 1.76 -17.70
C VAL A 8 -0.10 1.86 -17.00
N SER A 9 -0.19 1.24 -15.83
CA SER A 9 -1.28 1.44 -14.89
C SER A 9 -0.78 2.20 -13.66
N ASP A 10 -1.66 2.94 -13.01
CA ASP A 10 -1.36 3.56 -11.71
C ASP A 10 -1.35 2.51 -10.60
N HIS A 11 -2.25 1.53 -10.66
CA HIS A 11 -2.35 0.42 -9.73
C HIS A 11 -2.98 -0.83 -10.39
N GLY A 12 -3.01 -1.94 -9.66
CA GLY A 12 -3.83 -3.11 -9.98
C GLY A 12 -5.25 -3.00 -9.41
N PHE A 13 -5.98 -4.10 -9.24
CA PHE A 13 -7.29 -4.04 -8.56
C PHE A 13 -7.68 -5.38 -7.96
N SER A 14 -8.58 -5.32 -6.98
CA SER A 14 -9.16 -6.46 -6.29
C SER A 14 -10.69 -6.40 -6.30
N THR A 15 -11.33 -7.57 -6.23
CA THR A 15 -12.79 -7.65 -6.04
C THR A 15 -13.13 -7.41 -4.57
N ILE A 16 -14.15 -6.60 -4.30
CA ILE A 16 -14.61 -6.31 -2.94
C ILE A 16 -15.39 -7.51 -2.39
N ARG A 17 -14.93 -8.06 -1.28
CA ARG A 17 -15.59 -9.14 -0.53
C ARG A 17 -16.78 -8.63 0.28
N ARG A 18 -16.55 -7.60 1.08
CA ARG A 18 -17.59 -6.91 1.86
C ARG A 18 -17.18 -5.47 2.15
N SER A 19 -18.19 -4.64 2.39
CA SER A 19 -18.04 -3.26 2.85
C SER A 19 -18.00 -3.20 4.37
N ILE A 20 -17.09 -2.39 4.92
CA ILE A 20 -16.93 -2.17 6.36
C ILE A 20 -17.27 -0.73 6.71
N ASP A 21 -18.34 -0.55 7.48
CA ASP A 21 -18.67 0.73 8.11
C ASP A 21 -17.82 0.95 9.37
N VAL A 22 -16.55 1.29 9.15
CA VAL A 22 -15.57 1.51 10.22
C VAL A 22 -16.03 2.63 11.17
N VAL A 23 -16.73 3.65 10.68
CA VAL A 23 -17.23 4.76 11.49
C VAL A 23 -18.30 4.28 12.46
N ALA A 24 -19.30 3.52 11.98
CA ALA A 24 -20.31 2.94 12.86
C ALA A 24 -19.70 1.97 13.88
N LEU A 25 -18.73 1.16 13.46
CA LEU A 25 -18.03 0.22 14.33
C LEU A 25 -17.20 0.91 15.42
N LEU A 26 -16.50 2.00 15.08
CA LEU A 26 -15.77 2.83 16.04
C LEU A 26 -16.71 3.49 17.06
N ASN A 27 -17.80 4.10 16.60
CA ASN A 27 -18.78 4.72 17.50
C ASN A 27 -19.41 3.68 18.45
N LYS A 28 -19.72 2.49 17.95
CA LYS A 28 -20.18 1.36 18.78
C LYS A 28 -19.14 0.94 19.83
N ALA A 29 -17.86 1.07 19.53
CA ALA A 29 -16.75 0.79 20.45
C ALA A 29 -16.43 1.97 21.40
N GLY A 30 -17.23 3.04 21.40
CA GLY A 30 -17.09 4.19 22.31
C GLY A 30 -16.07 5.23 21.87
N PHE A 31 -15.64 5.22 20.60
CA PHE A 31 -14.94 6.35 20.00
C PHE A 31 -15.94 7.43 19.57
N HIS A 32 -15.48 8.67 19.41
CA HIS A 32 -16.24 9.70 18.72
C HIS A 32 -15.60 9.89 17.35
N ALA A 33 -16.16 9.20 16.35
CA ALA A 33 -15.60 9.11 15.01
C ALA A 33 -16.60 9.61 13.97
N ALA A 34 -16.13 10.40 13.01
CA ALA A 34 -16.96 10.93 11.93
C ALA A 34 -16.17 11.06 10.63
N GLN A 35 -16.89 11.15 9.51
CA GLN A 35 -16.30 11.40 8.18
C GLN A 35 -16.12 12.89 7.91
N GLU A 36 -16.87 13.71 8.64
CA GLU A 36 -16.81 15.17 8.64
C GLU A 36 -17.28 15.68 9.99
N PHE A 37 -16.87 16.89 10.36
CA PHE A 37 -17.34 17.58 11.56
C PHE A 37 -18.00 18.90 11.14
N SER A 38 -19.27 19.08 11.49
CA SER A 38 -20.00 20.34 11.28
C SER A 38 -19.63 21.42 12.31
N GLU A 39 -19.15 20.99 13.48
CA GLU A 39 -18.65 21.85 14.56
C GLU A 39 -17.15 21.59 14.78
N THR A 40 -16.50 22.41 15.61
CA THR A 40 -15.09 22.18 15.94
C THR A 40 -14.94 20.86 16.71
N PRO A 41 -14.16 19.88 16.22
CA PRO A 41 -13.97 18.61 16.91
C PRO A 41 -13.24 18.82 18.25
N ARG A 42 -13.62 18.01 19.25
CA ARG A 42 -13.00 17.98 20.57
C ARG A 42 -11.67 17.21 20.52
N PRO A 43 -10.75 17.43 21.48
CA PRO A 43 -9.55 16.61 21.60
C PRO A 43 -9.88 15.12 21.63
N GLY A 44 -9.17 14.30 20.84
CA GLY A 44 -9.42 12.87 20.72
C GLY A 44 -10.57 12.45 19.81
N ASP A 45 -11.34 13.39 19.23
CA ASP A 45 -12.28 13.06 18.16
C ASP A 45 -11.50 12.56 16.92
N ILE A 46 -12.09 11.60 16.18
CA ILE A 46 -11.42 10.93 15.07
C ILE A 46 -12.10 11.31 13.75
N LEU A 47 -11.38 11.99 12.86
CA LEU A 47 -11.77 12.11 11.46
C LEU A 47 -11.34 10.84 10.72
N VAL A 48 -12.29 10.16 10.10
CA VAL A 48 -12.09 8.91 9.38
C VAL A 48 -12.26 9.14 7.88
N CYS A 49 -11.18 8.96 7.13
CA CYS A 49 -11.18 9.12 5.67
C CYS A 49 -11.02 7.75 5.01
N GLY A 50 -12.06 7.28 4.32
CA GLY A 50 -12.01 6.06 3.51
C GLY A 50 -11.34 6.30 2.16
N ASN A 51 -10.55 5.33 1.71
CA ASN A 51 -9.88 5.32 0.41
C ASN A 51 -9.97 3.93 -0.25
N GLY A 52 -11.17 3.34 -0.27
CA GLY A 52 -11.40 2.00 -0.81
C GLY A 52 -10.78 0.93 0.09
N GLY A 53 -9.60 0.42 -0.29
CA GLY A 53 -8.84 -0.61 0.43
C GLY A 53 -8.08 -0.12 1.67
N THR A 54 -8.06 1.19 1.92
CA THR A 54 -7.41 1.79 3.08
C THR A 54 -8.33 2.75 3.82
N VAL A 55 -8.04 2.95 5.11
CA VAL A 55 -8.70 3.94 5.97
C VAL A 55 -7.64 4.75 6.70
N LEU A 56 -7.78 6.08 6.67
CA LEU A 56 -6.92 7.03 7.33
C LEU A 56 -7.64 7.59 8.56
N PHE A 57 -6.96 7.66 9.69
CA PHE A 57 -7.51 8.15 10.95
C PHE A 57 -6.69 9.35 11.44
N TYR A 58 -7.33 10.51 11.51
CA TYR A 58 -6.77 11.72 12.08
C TYR A 58 -7.39 11.94 13.45
N VAL A 59 -6.57 11.92 14.50
CA VAL A 59 -7.01 12.10 15.87
C VAL A 59 -6.76 13.54 16.27
N ARG A 60 -7.81 14.25 16.69
CA ARG A 60 -7.70 15.65 17.07
C ARG A 60 -6.68 15.82 18.20
N ASP A 61 -5.78 16.79 18.00
CA ASP A 61 -4.63 17.11 18.86
C ASP A 61 -3.61 15.97 19.04
N HIS A 62 -3.61 14.98 18.13
CA HIS A 62 -2.75 13.80 18.17
C HIS A 62 -2.83 13.07 19.52
N ASP A 63 -4.03 12.99 20.11
CA ASP A 63 -4.24 12.41 21.43
C ASP A 63 -3.69 10.97 21.51
N ARG A 64 -2.65 10.80 22.34
CA ARG A 64 -1.90 9.53 22.44
C ARG A 64 -2.74 8.40 23.04
N ALA A 65 -3.63 8.71 23.97
CA ALA A 65 -4.45 7.70 24.62
C ALA A 65 -5.51 7.16 23.64
N VAL A 66 -6.10 8.06 22.83
CA VAL A 66 -7.05 7.67 21.78
C VAL A 66 -6.35 6.91 20.66
N THR A 67 -5.18 7.35 20.18
CA THR A 67 -4.45 6.62 19.12
C THR A 67 -4.02 5.22 19.57
N GLN A 68 -3.55 5.06 20.82
CA GLN A 68 -3.25 3.74 21.37
C GLN A 68 -4.52 2.87 21.42
N ARG A 69 -5.64 3.40 21.95
CA ARG A 69 -6.90 2.65 22.03
C ARG A 69 -7.42 2.26 20.64
N LEU A 70 -7.25 3.14 19.64
CA LEU A 70 -7.61 2.87 18.25
C LEU A 70 -6.79 1.72 17.66
N VAL A 71 -5.47 1.72 17.87
CA VAL A 71 -4.60 0.60 17.42
C VAL A 71 -4.99 -0.70 18.09
N ASP A 72 -5.22 -0.68 19.42
CA ASP A 72 -5.66 -1.86 20.16
C ASP A 72 -6.96 -2.41 19.55
N TRP A 73 -7.93 -1.54 19.25
CA TRP A 73 -9.20 -1.93 18.65
C TRP A 73 -9.04 -2.50 17.22
N LEU A 74 -8.24 -1.85 16.37
CA LEU A 74 -7.96 -2.30 15.01
C LEU A 74 -7.25 -3.67 15.02
N GLN A 75 -6.28 -3.86 15.91
CA GLN A 75 -5.52 -5.11 16.06
C GLN A 75 -6.39 -6.28 16.52
N HIS A 76 -7.60 -6.06 17.05
CA HIS A 76 -8.56 -7.13 17.39
C HIS A 76 -9.68 -7.28 16.33
N SER A 77 -9.70 -6.44 15.31
CA SER A 77 -10.71 -6.52 14.26
C SER A 77 -10.45 -7.71 13.31
N ASP A 78 -11.51 -8.18 12.66
CA ASP A 78 -11.42 -9.26 11.66
C ASP A 78 -11.11 -8.73 10.24
N PHE A 79 -10.93 -7.41 10.08
CA PHE A 79 -10.78 -6.74 8.79
C PHE A 79 -9.46 -5.97 8.64
N ALA A 80 -8.75 -5.64 9.72
CA ALA A 80 -7.45 -4.97 9.62
C ALA A 80 -6.38 -5.89 9.03
N GLY A 81 -5.66 -5.38 8.03
CA GLY A 81 -4.46 -6.00 7.46
C GLY A 81 -3.22 -5.35 8.06
N VAL A 82 -2.62 -4.39 7.36
CA VAL A 82 -1.45 -3.66 7.86
C VAL A 82 -1.86 -2.34 8.50
N ILE A 83 -1.29 -2.04 9.66
CA ILE A 83 -1.48 -0.80 10.41
C ILE A 83 -0.14 -0.05 10.46
N PHE A 84 -0.17 1.19 9.96
CA PHE A 84 0.90 2.17 10.07
C PHE A 84 0.53 3.24 11.09
N ALA A 85 1.52 3.70 11.86
CA ALA A 85 1.35 4.75 12.86
C ALA A 85 2.38 5.86 12.67
N ARG A 86 1.94 7.11 12.87
CA ARG A 86 2.80 8.30 12.87
C ARG A 86 3.82 8.26 14.01
N ASN A 87 3.33 7.92 15.20
CA ASN A 87 4.16 7.73 16.39
C ASN A 87 4.29 6.23 16.67
N LYS A 88 5.41 5.80 17.24
CA LYS A 88 5.66 4.39 17.54
C LYS A 88 4.58 3.83 18.50
N LEU A 89 3.87 2.80 18.04
CA LEU A 89 2.89 2.01 18.78
C LEU A 89 3.15 0.51 18.56
N ASP A 90 2.99 -0.31 19.60
CA ASP A 90 3.34 -1.73 19.53
C ASP A 90 2.51 -2.49 18.49
N GLY A 91 3.18 -3.36 17.73
CA GLY A 91 2.55 -4.12 16.65
C GLY A 91 2.16 -3.31 15.41
N THR A 92 2.68 -2.09 15.25
CA THR A 92 2.48 -1.24 14.05
C THR A 92 3.78 -1.02 13.29
N PHE A 93 3.71 -0.62 12.03
CA PHE A 93 4.85 -0.09 11.27
C PHE A 93 4.85 1.45 11.32
N PRO A 94 6.01 2.12 11.22
CA PRO A 94 6.03 3.56 11.03
C PRO A 94 5.53 3.93 9.63
N LEU A 95 4.91 5.10 9.46
CA LEU A 95 4.41 5.59 8.15
C LEU A 95 5.49 5.60 7.05
N ASN A 96 6.73 5.92 7.40
CA ASN A 96 7.83 5.98 6.45
C ASN A 96 8.22 4.61 5.85
N ALA A 97 7.83 3.50 6.48
CA ALA A 97 8.03 2.15 5.92
C ALA A 97 7.34 1.97 4.56
N ALA A 98 6.27 2.74 4.31
CA ALA A 98 5.56 2.77 3.03
C ALA A 98 5.57 4.16 2.38
N ARG A 99 6.51 5.05 2.77
CA ARG A 99 6.65 6.43 2.26
C ARG A 99 5.38 7.28 2.45
N LEU A 100 4.68 7.09 3.57
CA LEU A 100 3.42 7.77 3.90
C LEU A 100 3.60 8.99 4.82
N ASP A 101 4.83 9.26 5.27
CA ASP A 101 5.18 10.26 6.28
C ASP A 101 5.26 11.68 5.70
N THR A 102 4.10 12.24 5.39
CA THR A 102 3.97 13.67 5.05
C THR A 102 3.64 14.51 6.29
N SER A 103 3.82 15.83 6.20
CA SER A 103 3.39 16.75 7.26
C SER A 103 1.91 16.57 7.61
N ASN A 104 1.07 16.33 6.60
CA ASN A 104 -0.37 16.14 6.71
C ASN A 104 -0.81 14.66 6.81
N ALA A 105 0.10 13.74 7.15
CA ALA A 105 -0.23 12.33 7.28
C ALA A 105 -1.27 12.07 8.40
N PRO A 106 -2.02 10.97 8.36
CA PRO A 106 -2.88 10.59 9.48
C PRO A 106 -2.06 10.19 10.72
N ASP A 107 -2.73 10.04 11.86
CA ASP A 107 -2.10 9.41 13.04
C ASP A 107 -1.94 7.91 12.83
N ILE A 108 -2.96 7.28 12.25
CA ILE A 108 -3.00 5.86 11.91
C ILE A 108 -3.49 5.70 10.48
N MET A 109 -2.88 4.80 9.71
CA MET A 109 -3.39 4.34 8.42
C MET A 109 -3.50 2.83 8.44
N MET A 110 -4.65 2.30 8.02
CA MET A 110 -4.90 0.87 7.97
C MET A 110 -5.20 0.46 6.53
N SER A 111 -4.46 -0.52 6.02
CA SER A 111 -4.88 -1.31 4.85
C SER A 111 -5.80 -2.43 5.32
N PHE A 112 -6.92 -2.64 4.65
CA PHE A 112 -7.76 -3.81 4.88
C PHE A 112 -6.96 -5.10 4.63
N ARG A 113 -7.37 -6.15 5.34
CA ARG A 113 -6.87 -7.51 5.16
C ARG A 113 -7.24 -7.97 3.76
N CYS A 114 -6.26 -8.51 3.04
CA CYS A 114 -6.46 -9.14 1.74
C CYS A 114 -6.45 -10.67 1.88
N ASP A 115 -7.21 -11.36 1.03
CA ASP A 115 -7.10 -12.81 0.85
C ASP A 115 -6.77 -13.08 -0.62
N GLY A 116 -5.48 -13.33 -0.87
CA GLY A 116 -4.95 -13.59 -2.21
C GLY A 116 -5.45 -14.89 -2.84
N GLN A 117 -6.04 -15.81 -2.06
CA GLN A 117 -6.54 -17.09 -2.54
C GLN A 117 -8.06 -17.11 -2.71
N MET A 118 -8.78 -16.24 -1.99
CA MET A 118 -10.23 -16.13 -2.12
C MET A 118 -10.63 -15.68 -3.52
N GLN A 119 -11.54 -16.42 -4.13
CA GLN A 119 -12.04 -16.17 -5.48
C GLN A 119 -13.44 -15.55 -5.45
N ASN A 120 -13.69 -14.64 -6.40
CA ASN A 120 -15.02 -14.09 -6.64
C ASN A 120 -15.92 -15.10 -7.39
N GLN A 121 -17.16 -14.70 -7.70
CA GLN A 121 -18.15 -15.53 -8.40
C GLN A 121 -17.73 -15.97 -9.83
N PHE A 122 -16.64 -15.44 -10.37
CA PHE A 122 -16.09 -15.79 -11.68
C PHE A 122 -14.79 -16.61 -11.58
N GLY A 123 -14.37 -17.01 -10.38
CA GLY A 123 -13.13 -17.76 -10.16
C GLY A 123 -11.86 -16.90 -10.16
N VAL A 124 -11.97 -15.58 -10.08
CA VAL A 124 -10.82 -14.66 -10.05
C VAL A 124 -10.40 -14.42 -8.59
N ALA A 125 -9.13 -14.71 -8.29
CA ALA A 125 -8.55 -14.58 -6.95
C ALA A 125 -8.24 -13.12 -6.56
N GLY A 126 -7.94 -12.89 -5.28
CA GLY A 126 -7.49 -11.59 -4.77
C GLY A 126 -8.63 -10.70 -4.30
N MET A 127 -9.47 -11.21 -3.39
CA MET A 127 -10.56 -10.42 -2.80
C MET A 127 -10.09 -9.63 -1.57
N ILE A 128 -10.68 -8.45 -1.35
CA ILE A 128 -10.35 -7.55 -0.25
C ILE A 128 -11.61 -7.05 0.49
N ASP A 129 -11.48 -6.68 1.75
CA ASP A 129 -12.47 -5.81 2.39
C ASP A 129 -12.26 -4.36 1.94
N ALA A 130 -13.31 -3.55 1.96
CA ALA A 130 -13.26 -2.15 1.56
C ALA A 130 -14.11 -1.26 2.47
N ASP A 131 -13.91 0.05 2.36
CA ASP A 131 -14.68 1.05 3.09
C ASP A 131 -16.19 1.06 2.75
N TRP A 132 -16.93 1.86 3.51
CA TRP A 132 -18.39 2.00 3.43
C TRP A 132 -18.91 2.62 2.13
N ASN A 133 -18.04 3.17 1.27
CA ASN A 133 -18.45 3.76 -0.01
C ASN A 133 -18.41 2.74 -1.16
N ARG A 134 -17.91 1.53 -0.91
CA ARG A 134 -17.68 0.49 -1.92
C ARG A 134 -18.56 -0.73 -1.66
N LYS A 135 -19.12 -1.34 -2.72
CA LYS A 135 -20.06 -2.46 -2.60
C LYS A 135 -19.40 -3.80 -2.88
N ALA A 136 -19.85 -4.83 -2.17
CA ALA A 136 -19.42 -6.21 -2.42
C ALA A 136 -19.69 -6.64 -3.86
N GLY A 137 -18.75 -7.38 -4.46
CA GLY A 137 -18.80 -7.85 -5.85
C GLY A 137 -18.31 -6.84 -6.89
N GLU A 138 -18.14 -5.57 -6.55
CA GLU A 138 -17.51 -4.55 -7.41
C GLU A 138 -15.97 -4.57 -7.28
N GLY A 139 -15.28 -3.74 -8.06
CA GLY A 139 -13.82 -3.58 -8.00
C GLY A 139 -13.39 -2.36 -7.17
N THR A 140 -12.28 -2.48 -6.45
CA THR A 140 -11.55 -1.35 -5.86
C THR A 140 -10.05 -1.67 -5.81
N HIS A 141 -9.28 -0.75 -5.24
CA HIS A 141 -7.84 -0.84 -5.06
C HIS A 141 -7.47 -0.21 -3.70
N ALA A 142 -6.18 0.13 -3.54
CA ALA A 142 -5.58 0.80 -2.39
C ALA A 142 -5.47 -0.06 -1.13
N THR A 143 -5.26 -1.37 -1.29
CA THR A 143 -4.70 -2.25 -0.25
C THR A 143 -3.22 -2.54 -0.51
N LEU A 144 -2.62 -3.32 0.38
CA LEU A 144 -1.32 -3.98 0.16
C LEU A 144 -1.46 -5.41 -0.39
N SER A 145 -2.58 -5.73 -1.03
CA SER A 145 -2.72 -6.95 -1.83
C SER A 145 -1.73 -6.92 -3.00
N ALA A 146 -1.08 -8.05 -3.30
CA ALA A 146 -0.26 -8.16 -4.51
C ALA A 146 -1.05 -7.80 -5.80
N PHE A 147 -2.38 -8.03 -5.80
CA PHE A 147 -3.26 -7.67 -6.92
C PHE A 147 -3.51 -6.16 -7.08
N ASP A 148 -3.32 -5.38 -6.01
CA ASP A 148 -3.41 -3.92 -6.06
C ASP A 148 -2.05 -3.28 -6.34
N ILE A 149 -0.97 -3.88 -5.81
CA ILE A 149 0.40 -3.37 -5.89
C ILE A 149 1.06 -3.69 -7.23
N HIS A 150 0.97 -4.94 -7.70
CA HIS A 150 1.56 -5.33 -8.98
C HIS A 150 0.64 -4.88 -10.12
N ASN A 151 1.17 -4.02 -10.99
CA ASN A 151 0.40 -3.35 -12.03
C ASN A 151 1.06 -3.53 -13.41
N THR A 152 0.39 -3.05 -14.46
CA THR A 152 0.84 -3.26 -15.84
C THR A 152 1.90 -2.25 -16.25
N LEU A 153 2.97 -2.74 -16.89
CA LEU A 153 3.92 -1.97 -17.69
C LEU A 153 4.20 -2.74 -18.98
N ILE A 154 3.86 -2.14 -20.12
CA ILE A 154 4.22 -2.63 -21.46
C ILE A 154 4.94 -1.50 -22.17
N ALA A 155 6.10 -1.80 -22.75
CA ALA A 155 6.87 -0.82 -23.48
C ALA A 155 7.28 -1.35 -24.86
N ALA A 156 7.27 -0.49 -25.87
CA ALA A 156 7.61 -0.85 -27.24
C ALA A 156 8.22 0.33 -27.99
N GLY A 157 9.29 0.09 -28.75
CA GLY A 157 9.90 1.12 -29.58
C GLY A 157 11.33 0.78 -30.02
N PRO A 158 12.02 1.71 -30.70
CA PRO A 158 13.37 1.50 -31.22
C PRO A 158 14.43 1.27 -30.14
N ASP A 159 14.28 1.87 -28.96
CA ASP A 159 15.30 1.85 -27.89
C ASP A 159 15.14 0.67 -26.92
N LEU A 160 14.01 -0.04 -27.02
CA LEU A 160 13.63 -1.13 -26.14
C LEU A 160 13.85 -2.52 -26.77
N GLN A 161 14.10 -3.51 -25.92
CA GLN A 161 14.19 -4.92 -26.34
C GLN A 161 12.84 -5.44 -26.86
N VAL A 162 12.88 -6.37 -27.81
CA VAL A 162 11.69 -6.99 -28.41
C VAL A 162 11.52 -8.40 -27.87
N GLY A 163 10.29 -8.77 -27.50
CA GLY A 163 10.00 -10.10 -26.95
C GLY A 163 10.66 -10.35 -25.59
N PHE A 164 11.02 -9.28 -24.88
CA PHE A 164 11.64 -9.34 -23.57
C PHE A 164 10.58 -9.21 -22.48
N GLU A 165 10.58 -10.17 -21.55
CA GLU A 165 9.78 -10.09 -20.33
C GLU A 165 10.72 -9.73 -19.17
N ASP A 166 10.50 -8.57 -18.57
CA ASP A 166 11.26 -8.15 -17.40
C ASP A 166 10.67 -8.76 -16.13
N LYS A 167 11.55 -9.40 -15.34
CA LYS A 167 11.21 -10.04 -14.06
C LYS A 167 11.80 -9.28 -12.88
N LEU A 168 12.51 -8.19 -13.12
CA LEU A 168 13.15 -7.39 -12.08
C LEU A 168 12.13 -6.41 -11.46
N PRO A 169 12.21 -6.12 -10.15
CA PRO A 169 11.30 -5.19 -9.49
C PRO A 169 11.37 -3.79 -10.11
N THR A 170 10.20 -3.27 -10.48
CA THR A 170 10.03 -1.98 -11.17
C THR A 170 8.78 -1.29 -10.62
N ALA A 171 8.78 0.05 -10.62
CA ALA A 171 7.60 0.84 -10.28
C ALA A 171 7.47 2.08 -11.18
N ASN A 172 6.32 2.75 -11.10
CA ASN A 172 6.03 3.95 -11.90
C ASN A 172 7.07 5.07 -11.74
N VAL A 173 7.73 5.15 -10.57
CA VAL A 173 8.82 6.11 -10.31
C VAL A 173 10.05 5.90 -11.21
N ASP A 174 10.22 4.71 -11.79
CA ASP A 174 11.36 4.40 -12.67
C ASP A 174 11.17 4.93 -14.10
N ILE A 175 9.91 5.11 -14.54
CA ILE A 175 9.57 5.43 -15.92
C ILE A 175 10.10 6.80 -16.34
N ALA A 176 9.92 7.82 -15.50
CA ALA A 176 10.35 9.18 -15.84
C ALA A 176 11.87 9.26 -16.05
N ARG A 177 12.63 8.54 -15.22
CA ARG A 177 14.09 8.44 -15.36
C ARG A 177 14.48 7.74 -16.65
N GLU A 178 13.77 6.67 -17.00
CA GLU A 178 13.98 5.95 -18.25
C GLU A 178 13.76 6.84 -19.48
N ILE A 179 12.64 7.58 -19.51
CA ILE A 179 12.32 8.50 -20.61
C ILE A 179 13.40 9.59 -20.76
N ILE A 180 13.82 10.23 -19.66
CA ILE A 180 14.87 11.26 -19.69
C ILE A 180 16.17 10.70 -20.27
N GLN A 181 16.53 9.48 -19.91
CA GLN A 181 17.75 8.83 -20.38
C GLN A 181 17.67 8.38 -21.84
N ILE A 182 16.51 7.96 -22.33
CA ILE A 182 16.29 7.67 -23.77
C ILE A 182 16.43 8.96 -24.59
N LEU A 183 15.92 10.09 -24.07
CA LEU A 183 15.98 11.39 -24.73
C LEU A 183 17.34 12.08 -24.61
N ASP A 184 18.34 11.45 -23.97
CA ASP A 184 19.67 12.02 -23.70
C ASP A 184 19.60 13.40 -23.00
N LEU A 185 18.64 13.55 -22.08
CA LEU A 185 18.43 14.77 -21.32
C LEU A 185 19.19 14.72 -19.98
N PRO A 186 19.63 15.88 -19.45
CA PRO A 186 20.31 15.93 -18.17
C PRO A 186 19.39 15.49 -17.02
N LEU A 187 19.87 14.57 -16.20
CA LEU A 187 19.18 14.16 -14.98
C LEU A 187 19.42 15.17 -13.84
N PRO A 188 18.36 15.58 -13.11
CA PRO A 188 18.52 16.29 -11.85
C PRO A 188 19.38 15.51 -10.84
N GLN A 189 20.03 16.24 -9.93
CA GLN A 189 20.90 15.64 -8.90
C GLN A 189 20.13 14.69 -7.97
N GLU A 190 18.90 15.05 -7.62
CA GLU A 190 17.97 14.20 -6.87
C GLU A 190 16.83 13.76 -7.79
N PHE A 191 16.74 12.46 -8.05
CA PHE A 191 15.71 11.90 -8.92
C PHE A 191 15.28 10.52 -8.39
N ALA A 192 13.98 10.34 -8.17
CA ALA A 192 13.43 9.08 -7.69
C ALA A 192 13.47 8.01 -8.79
N GLY A 193 13.61 6.75 -8.38
CA GLY A 193 13.67 5.62 -9.31
C GLY A 193 15.06 5.44 -9.95
N ARG A 194 15.24 4.26 -10.52
CA ARG A 194 16.50 3.76 -11.10
C ARG A 194 16.52 3.76 -12.63
N GLY A 195 15.37 3.97 -13.28
CA GLY A 195 15.22 3.71 -14.71
C GLY A 195 15.08 2.22 -15.00
N LEU A 196 14.83 1.87 -16.26
CA LEU A 196 14.56 0.52 -16.74
C LEU A 196 15.68 0.07 -17.67
N MET A 197 16.93 0.26 -17.24
CA MET A 197 18.09 0.03 -18.10
C MET A 197 18.08 -1.37 -18.70
N GLU A 198 17.69 -2.38 -17.91
CA GLU A 198 17.51 -3.77 -18.32
C GLU A 198 16.60 -3.94 -19.54
N ALA A 199 15.68 -3.01 -19.82
CA ALA A 199 14.76 -3.08 -20.95
C ALA A 199 15.34 -2.51 -22.26
N ARG A 200 16.52 -1.87 -22.24
CA ARG A 200 17.12 -1.24 -23.43
C ARG A 200 17.79 -2.23 -24.38
N ARG A 201 17.71 -1.96 -25.67
CA ARG A 201 18.26 -2.83 -26.74
C ARG A 201 19.79 -2.81 -26.82
N ASN A 202 20.42 -1.65 -26.59
CA ASN A 202 21.85 -1.43 -26.83
C ASN A 202 22.61 -1.09 -25.54
N LEU A 203 22.50 -1.94 -24.52
CA LEU A 203 23.28 -1.77 -23.29
C LEU A 203 24.73 -2.17 -23.50
N SER A 204 25.66 -1.28 -23.12
CA SER A 204 27.09 -1.60 -23.05
C SER A 204 27.41 -2.61 -21.95
N GLN A 205 26.62 -2.62 -20.87
CA GLN A 205 26.73 -3.56 -19.76
C GLN A 205 25.34 -3.94 -19.25
N LYS A 206 25.09 -5.25 -19.08
CA LYS A 206 23.85 -5.72 -18.48
C LYS A 206 23.83 -5.36 -16.99
N PRO A 207 22.71 -4.83 -16.46
CA PRO A 207 22.60 -4.57 -15.03
C PRO A 207 22.66 -5.89 -14.23
N SER A 208 23.00 -5.78 -12.94
CA SER A 208 22.90 -6.92 -12.02
C SER A 208 21.48 -7.48 -12.04
N THR A 209 21.33 -8.79 -11.84
CA THR A 209 20.02 -9.43 -11.63
C THR A 209 19.81 -9.83 -10.17
N GLU A 210 20.69 -9.40 -9.27
CA GLU A 210 20.56 -9.66 -7.84
C GLU A 210 19.42 -8.83 -7.26
N VAL A 211 18.36 -9.51 -6.82
CA VAL A 211 17.23 -8.94 -6.09
C VAL A 211 17.26 -9.49 -4.68
N ARG A 212 17.11 -8.61 -3.69
CA ARG A 212 17.01 -9.00 -2.28
C ARG A 212 15.59 -8.78 -1.81
N SER A 213 14.88 -9.85 -1.48
CA SER A 213 13.56 -9.76 -0.86
C SER A 213 13.69 -9.82 0.67
N GLN A 214 12.87 -9.04 1.37
CA GLN A 214 12.78 -9.01 2.82
C GLN A 214 11.32 -8.95 3.24
N ILE A 215 10.96 -9.75 4.24
CA ILE A 215 9.68 -9.63 4.95
C ILE A 215 9.94 -8.91 6.26
N LEU A 216 9.34 -7.73 6.42
CA LEU A 216 9.29 -7.00 7.68
C LEU A 216 8.10 -7.52 8.49
N GLU A 217 8.26 -7.60 9.81
CA GLU A 217 7.24 -8.08 10.72
C GLU A 217 7.07 -7.13 11.90
N ALA A 218 5.83 -6.91 12.31
CA ALA A 218 5.48 -6.32 13.59
C ALA A 218 4.42 -7.21 14.26
N SER A 219 4.53 -7.39 15.57
CA SER A 219 3.56 -8.19 16.32
C SER A 219 3.36 -7.63 17.72
N ARG A 220 2.25 -8.04 18.34
CA ARG A 220 1.92 -7.70 19.73
C ARG A 220 1.14 -8.84 20.35
N ASP A 221 1.56 -9.26 21.54
CA ASP A 221 0.85 -10.27 22.32
C ASP A 221 -0.22 -9.62 23.20
N PHE A 222 -1.40 -10.23 23.22
CA PHE A 222 -2.52 -9.88 24.10
C PHE A 222 -2.83 -11.06 25.03
N SER A 223 -3.64 -10.81 26.06
CA SER A 223 -4.06 -11.86 26.98
C SER A 223 -4.86 -12.96 26.27
N ASP A 224 -5.67 -12.60 25.28
CA ASP A 224 -6.62 -13.45 24.56
C ASP A 224 -6.18 -13.84 23.14
N GLY A 225 -5.02 -13.37 22.67
CA GLY A 225 -4.53 -13.67 21.34
C GLY A 225 -3.21 -12.99 21.00
N ARG A 226 -2.87 -12.97 19.72
CA ARG A 226 -1.68 -12.32 19.18
C ARG A 226 -2.02 -11.62 17.87
N TRP A 227 -1.64 -10.35 17.78
CA TRP A 227 -1.61 -9.60 16.53
C TRP A 227 -0.27 -9.84 15.81
N LYS A 228 -0.32 -10.06 14.50
CA LYS A 228 0.86 -10.11 13.64
C LYS A 228 0.53 -9.46 12.29
N GLN A 229 1.46 -8.64 11.79
CA GLN A 229 1.41 -8.07 10.46
C GLN A 229 2.77 -8.19 9.77
N THR A 230 2.73 -8.31 8.44
CA THR A 230 3.88 -8.47 7.58
C THR A 230 3.84 -7.47 6.43
N PHE A 231 5.02 -7.08 5.98
CA PHE A 231 5.22 -6.16 4.86
C PHE A 231 6.41 -6.66 4.06
N GLN A 232 6.17 -7.12 2.82
CA GLN A 232 7.20 -7.64 1.94
C GLN A 232 7.71 -6.54 1.03
N VAL A 233 9.05 -6.42 0.98
CA VAL A 233 9.75 -5.49 0.10
C VAL A 233 10.81 -6.22 -0.71
N SER A 234 10.96 -5.77 -1.95
CA SER A 234 12.04 -6.17 -2.83
C SER A 234 12.99 -5.01 -3.04
N ARG A 235 14.29 -5.25 -2.83
CA ARG A 235 15.35 -4.29 -3.10
C ARG A 235 16.08 -4.68 -4.36
N TYR A 236 16.10 -3.76 -5.32
CA TYR A 236 16.84 -3.92 -6.55
C TYR A 236 17.64 -2.66 -6.85
N LEU A 237 18.95 -2.85 -7.07
CA LEU A 237 19.94 -1.76 -7.08
C LEU A 237 19.82 -0.90 -5.81
N ALA A 238 19.60 0.41 -5.97
CA ALA A 238 19.48 1.36 -4.86
C ALA A 238 18.03 1.59 -4.40
N VAL A 239 17.04 0.96 -5.04
CA VAL A 239 15.60 1.23 -4.83
C VAL A 239 14.93 0.07 -4.12
N GLU A 240 13.98 0.40 -3.26
CA GLU A 240 13.11 -0.53 -2.56
C GLU A 240 11.69 -0.40 -3.11
N TYR A 241 11.08 -1.55 -3.36
CA TYR A 241 9.76 -1.77 -3.92
C TYR A 241 8.91 -2.52 -2.92
N ILE A 242 7.65 -2.11 -2.78
CA ILE A 242 6.68 -2.81 -1.94
C ILE A 242 6.05 -3.90 -2.82
N ASP A 243 5.99 -5.13 -2.32
CA ASP A 243 5.38 -6.25 -3.05
C ASP A 243 3.97 -6.52 -2.53
N GLU A 244 3.84 -6.71 -1.21
CA GLU A 244 2.55 -6.95 -0.56
C GLU A 244 2.66 -6.76 0.96
N GLY A 245 1.52 -6.76 1.64
CA GLY A 245 1.45 -6.67 3.09
C GLY A 245 0.10 -7.10 3.61
N ASN A 246 0.10 -7.73 4.79
CA ASN A 246 -1.13 -8.21 5.40
C ASN A 246 -0.98 -8.32 6.92
N GLY A 247 -2.08 -8.56 7.62
CA GLY A 247 -2.06 -8.81 9.06
C GLY A 247 -3.32 -9.47 9.55
N SER A 248 -3.23 -9.99 10.77
CA SER A 248 -4.34 -10.67 11.41
C SER A 248 -4.13 -10.81 12.92
N PHE A 249 -5.25 -10.95 13.61
CA PHE A 249 -5.30 -11.39 14.99
C PHE A 249 -5.60 -12.88 15.06
N THR A 250 -4.80 -13.61 15.83
CA THR A 250 -5.04 -15.02 16.14
C THR A 250 -5.42 -15.15 17.60
N LYS A 251 -6.67 -15.58 17.86
CA LYS A 251 -7.16 -15.85 19.21
C LYS A 251 -6.48 -17.09 19.80
N LYS A 252 -6.20 -17.07 21.10
CA LYS A 252 -5.72 -18.23 21.87
C LYS A 252 -6.81 -19.28 22.09
#